data_AF-A0A7X5WPZ8-F1
#
_entry.id   AF-A0A7X5WPZ8-F1
#
_cell.length_a   1.000
_cell.length_b   1.000
_cell.length_c   1.000
_cell.angle_alpha   90.00
_cell.angle_beta   90.00
_cell.angle_gamma   90.00
#
_symmetry.space_group_name_H-M   'P 1'
#
loop_
_entity.id
_entity.type
_entity.pdbx_description
1 polymer ?
#
loop_
_entity_poly.entity_id
_entity_poly.type
_entity_poly.pdbx_seq_one_letter_code
_entity_poly.pdbx_strand_id
1 'polypeptide(L)' 'SGHNISTTEVESALVSHPAVAEAAVVGRKDELTGQAIAAFVTLRGNVEGD' A
#
# COMPACT_ATOMS: atom_id res chain seq x y z
N SER A 1 11.38 -0.82 -13.04
CA SER A 1 10.23 -1.57 -13.59
C SER A 1 9.33 -0.80 -14.55
N GLY A 2 9.51 0.52 -14.78
CA GLY A 2 8.84 1.26 -15.88
C GLY A 2 7.32 1.42 -15.81
N HIS A 3 6.63 0.72 -14.91
CA HIS A 3 5.20 0.82 -14.70
C HIS A 3 4.83 2.10 -13.97
N ASN A 4 3.88 2.86 -14.53
CA ASN A 4 3.27 4.00 -13.86
C ASN A 4 2.10 3.49 -13.00
N ILE A 5 2.37 3.29 -11.71
CA ILE A 5 1.40 2.81 -10.73
C ILE A 5 0.93 4.00 -9.92
N SER A 6 -0.36 4.30 -9.98
CA SER A 6 -0.98 5.31 -9.13
C SER A 6 -1.01 4.84 -7.67
N THR A 7 -0.79 5.73 -6.71
CA THR A 7 -0.94 5.37 -5.30
C THR A 7 -2.40 5.06 -4.97
N THR A 8 -3.34 5.74 -5.63
CA THR A 8 -4.79 5.59 -5.42
C THR A 8 -5.31 4.22 -5.83
N GLU A 9 -4.79 3.61 -6.91
CA GLU A 9 -5.21 2.25 -7.30
C GLU A 9 -4.76 1.21 -6.26
N VAL A 10 -3.56 1.38 -5.70
CA VAL A 10 -3.02 0.48 -4.67
C VAL A 10 -3.77 0.67 -3.35
N GLU A 11 -4.07 1.91 -2.96
CA GLU A 11 -4.91 2.21 -1.79
C GLU A 11 -6.29 1.56 -1.91
N SER A 12 -6.95 1.74 -3.06
CA SER A 12 -8.27 1.16 -3.31
C SER A 12 -8.24 -0.37 -3.26
N ALA A 13 -7.19 -0.98 -3.81
CA ALA A 13 -7.00 -2.43 -3.74
C ALA A 13 -6.81 -2.92 -2.29
N LEU A 14 -6.01 -2.21 -1.48
CA LEU A 14 -5.79 -2.56 -0.07
C LEU A 14 -7.07 -2.41 0.76
N VAL A 15 -7.81 -1.31 0.59
CA VAL A 15 -9.07 -1.05 1.31
C VAL A 15 -10.18 -2.04 0.90
N SER A 16 -10.12 -2.62 -0.30
CA SER A 16 -11.06 -3.67 -0.71
C SER A 16 -10.94 -4.95 0.13
N HIS A 17 -9.81 -5.16 0.81
CA HIS A 17 -9.60 -6.32 1.64
C HIS A 17 -10.40 -6.20 2.96
N PRO A 18 -11.17 -7.23 3.37
CA PRO A 18 -12.10 -7.13 4.50
C PRO A 18 -11.43 -6.90 5.87
N ALA A 19 -10.15 -7.25 6.00
CA ALA A 19 -9.36 -7.01 7.21
C ALA A 19 -8.81 -5.58 7.32
N VAL A 20 -8.85 -4.80 6.24
CA VAL A 20 -8.27 -3.45 6.19
C VAL A 20 -9.35 -2.43 6.55
N ALA A 21 -9.02 -1.49 7.42
CA ALA A 21 -9.84 -0.33 7.74
C ALA A 21 -9.47 0.83 6.82
N GLU A 22 -8.19 1.16 6.74
CA GLU A 22 -7.64 2.28 5.97
C GLU A 22 -6.27 1.92 5.41
N ALA A 23 -5.91 2.51 4.28
CA ALA A 23 -4.59 2.36 3.68
C ALA A 23 -4.11 3.71 3.10
N ALA A 24 -2.81 3.97 3.24
CA ALA A 24 -2.13 5.11 2.61
C ALA A 24 -0.87 4.61 1.92
N VAL A 25 -0.67 5.02 0.66
CA VAL A 25 0.42 4.51 -0.18
C VAL A 25 1.29 5.64 -0.67
N VAL A 26 2.61 5.49 -0.50
CA VAL A 26 3.60 6.49 -0.90
C VAL A 26 4.71 5.87 -1.76
N GLY A 27 5.24 6.68 -2.67
CA GLY A 27 6.48 6.36 -3.38
C GLY A 27 7.69 6.55 -2.48
N ARG A 28 8.54 5.52 -2.39
CA ARG A 28 9.84 5.57 -1.73
C ARG A 28 10.94 5.45 -2.79
N LYS A 29 12.01 6.22 -2.65
CA LYS A 29 13.21 6.05 -3.47
C LYS A 29 13.84 4.67 -3.20
N ASP A 30 14.12 3.93 -4.25
CA ASP A 30 14.77 2.62 -4.21
C ASP A 30 15.94 2.59 -5.19
N GLU A 31 17.08 2.06 -4.77
CA GLU A 31 18.32 2.10 -5.56
C GLU A 31 18.33 1.09 -6.71
N LEU A 32 17.54 0.01 -6.63
CA LEU A 32 17.45 -1.02 -7.66
C LEU A 32 16.35 -0.73 -8.69
N THR A 33 15.16 -0.33 -8.24
CA THR A 33 13.99 -0.15 -9.09
C THR A 33 13.72 1.30 -9.48
N GLY A 34 14.47 2.24 -8.89
CA GLY A 34 14.29 3.69 -9.00
C GLY A 34 13.24 4.22 -8.02
N GLN A 35 12.10 3.54 -7.97
CA GLN A 35 10.99 3.83 -7.07
C GLN A 35 10.35 2.54 -6.60
N ALA A 36 10.12 2.44 -5.28
CA ALA A 36 9.35 1.41 -4.62
C ALA A 36 8.06 2.01 -4.06
N ILE A 37 7.09 1.16 -3.76
CA ILE A 37 5.84 1.55 -3.12
C ILE A 37 5.92 1.12 -1.66
N ALA A 38 5.60 2.02 -0.73
CA ALA A 38 5.42 1.72 0.68
C ALA A 38 3.95 1.95 1.05
N ALA A 39 3.33 0.97 1.69
CA ALA A 39 1.94 1.04 2.13
C ALA A 39 1.87 1.02 3.65
N PHE A 40 1.09 1.93 4.22
CA PHE A 40 0.72 1.95 5.63
C PHE A 40 -0.73 1.49 5.73
N VAL A 41 -0.96 0.44 6.50
CA VAL A 41 -2.26 -0.23 6.56
C VAL A 41 -2.73 -0.26 8.00
N THR A 42 -3.93 0.28 8.24
CA THR A 42 -4.64 0.13 9.50
C THR A 42 -5.56 -1.08 9.38
N LEU A 43 -5.34 -2.09 10.21
CA LEU A 43 -6.21 -3.26 10.28
C LEU A 43 -7.46 -2.96 11.11
N ARG A 44 -8.54 -3.68 10.82
CA ARG A 44 -9.74 -3.65 11.66
C ARG A 44 -9.42 -4.28 13.01
N GLY A 45 -10.07 -3.80 14.08
CA GLY A 45 -9.72 -4.13 15.47
C GLY A 45 -9.86 -5.61 15.89
N ASN A 46 -10.24 -6.50 14.98
CA ASN A 46 -10.27 -7.95 15.17
C ASN A 46 -9.13 -8.69 14.44
N VAL A 47 -8.17 -7.97 13.86
CA VAL A 47 -7.04 -8.54 13.13
C VAL A 47 -5.73 -7.95 13.67
N GLU A 48 -4.82 -8.82 14.09
CA GLU A 48 -3.46 -8.44 14.49
C GLU A 48 -2.51 -8.54 13.29
N GLY A 49 -1.61 -7.57 13.16
CA GLY A 49 -0.50 -7.61 12.21
C GLY A 49 0.72 -8.28 12.85
N ASP A 50 1.54 -8.94 12.03
CA ASP A 50 2.84 -9.51 12.41
C ASP A 50 3.98 -8.51 12.22
#